data_AF-A0A067LAB6-F1
#
_entry.id   AF-A0A067LAB6-F1
#
_cell.length_a   1.000
_cell.length_b   1.000
_cell.length_c   1.000
_cell.angle_alpha   90.00
_cell.angle_beta   90.00
_cell.angle_gamma   90.00
#
_symmetry.space_group_name_H-M   'P 1'
#
loop_
_entity.id
_entity.type
_entity.pdbx_description
1 polymer ?
#
loop_
_entity_poly.entity_id
_entity_poly.type
_entity_poly.pdbx_seq_one_letter_code
_entity_poly.pdbx_strand_id
1 'polypeptide(L)'
;MSEDDNRSPPSDSVTNSDLSSNKTQTCTSGCGSSSGSSSIPEYQAPYPDQVLENVLENVLCFLTSRRDRNAASLVCRSWYRVEALTRSELFIGNCYAVSPQRATARFARIRSLTLKGKPRFADFNLMPPRWGAHFAPWVSSMAKAYPWLEKVHLKRMTVTDDDLALLAESFLGFKELVLVCCDGFGTSGLAVVASRCRQLRVLDLIESEVSDDEVDWISCFPESEMCLESLIFDCVECPINFSALERLVARSPSLKKIRLNRHVSIGQLYRLMVRAPQLTHLGTGSFRPSEDVAQGEQEPDFVSAFAACKSLVCLSGFRDILPDYLPAIYPVCAILTSLNLSYANVTAEQIKPIISNCYKLQIFWVLDSICDEGLQAVAATCKELRELRVFPIDAREDSEGPVSEVGLQAISEGCRKLQSILYFCQRMTNAAVIAMSKNCPDLVVFRLCIMGRHRPDHVTGEPMDEGFGAIVMNCKKLTRLAVSGLLTDRAFNYIGKYGKTVRTLSVAFAGDSDMGLKYVLEGCPRLQKLEIRDSPFGDAALLSGLHHYYNMRFLWMSSCKLTQGGCQQVARALPHLVLEVINQEIDEDMDSNVDTLYMYRSLEGPRDDAPKFVSIL
;
A
#
# COMPACT_ATOMS: atom_id res chain seq x y z
N MET A 1 1.19 3.51 8.35
CA MET A 1 0.58 4.41 7.33
C MET A 1 1.19 4.12 5.95
N SER A 2 0.68 3.09 5.25
CA SER A 2 1.40 2.47 4.14
C SER A 2 1.09 2.99 2.72
N GLU A 3 2.16 3.12 1.93
CA GLU A 3 2.24 3.42 0.49
C GLU A 3 1.57 2.38 -0.44
N ASP A 4 1.41 2.83 -1.69
CA ASP A 4 1.18 2.13 -2.95
C ASP A 4 -0.16 1.45 -3.25
N ASP A 5 -1.01 2.23 -3.95
CA ASP A 5 -2.01 1.74 -4.90
C ASP A 5 -2.01 2.57 -6.23
N ASN A 6 -0.98 3.39 -6.50
CA ASN A 6 -0.98 4.30 -7.66
C ASN A 6 -0.21 3.73 -8.87
N ARG A 7 -0.92 2.99 -9.73
CA ARG A 7 -0.67 3.03 -11.19
C ARG A 7 -1.97 3.44 -11.90
N SER A 8 -1.96 4.63 -12.49
CA SER A 8 -3.00 5.13 -13.39
C SER A 8 -2.72 4.63 -14.83
N PRO A 9 -3.74 4.24 -15.60
CA PRO A 9 -3.58 3.84 -17.01
C PRO A 9 -3.47 5.06 -17.94
N PRO A 10 -2.95 4.91 -19.17
CA PRO A 10 -3.07 5.92 -20.21
C PRO A 10 -4.53 6.01 -20.69
N SER A 11 -4.93 7.23 -21.03
CA SER A 11 -6.21 7.57 -21.64
C SER A 11 -6.14 7.37 -23.14
N ASP A 12 -7.08 6.62 -23.73
CA ASP A 12 -7.36 6.75 -25.16
C ASP A 12 -8.86 6.68 -25.44
N SER A 13 -9.30 7.70 -26.16
CA SER A 13 -10.59 7.87 -26.81
C SER A 13 -10.44 7.51 -28.28
N VAL A 14 -11.06 6.44 -28.75
CA VAL A 14 -11.33 6.26 -30.19
C VAL A 14 -12.69 5.60 -30.39
N THR A 15 -13.40 6.17 -31.36
CA THR A 15 -14.76 5.97 -31.83
C THR A 15 -15.02 4.64 -32.53
N ASN A 16 -16.26 4.16 -32.38
CA ASN A 16 -16.85 3.04 -33.12
C ASN A 16 -16.75 3.22 -34.65
N SER A 17 -16.49 2.11 -35.35
CA SER A 17 -17.10 1.86 -36.65
C SER A 17 -17.36 0.36 -36.82
N ASP A 18 -18.59 0.07 -37.23
CA ASP A 18 -19.15 -1.25 -37.52
C ASP A 18 -18.33 -2.01 -38.56
N LEU A 19 -18.33 -3.34 -38.47
CA LEU A 19 -18.41 -4.20 -39.64
C LEU A 19 -18.84 -5.62 -39.23
N SER A 20 -20.01 -5.98 -39.74
CA SER A 20 -20.62 -7.29 -39.67
C SER A 20 -20.02 -8.21 -40.74
N SER A 21 -19.91 -9.51 -40.46
CA SER A 21 -20.44 -10.56 -41.34
C SER A 21 -20.14 -11.96 -40.83
N ASN A 22 -21.20 -12.77 -40.84
CA ASN A 22 -21.27 -14.18 -40.57
C ASN A 22 -20.44 -15.02 -41.55
N LYS A 23 -19.97 -16.20 -41.10
CA LYS A 23 -20.37 -17.49 -41.71
C LYS A 23 -19.94 -18.69 -40.87
N THR A 24 -20.95 -19.47 -40.52
CA THR A 24 -20.95 -20.83 -40.02
C THR A 24 -20.50 -21.83 -41.09
N GLN A 25 -19.72 -22.84 -40.72
CA GLN A 25 -19.79 -24.16 -41.37
C GLN A 25 -19.27 -25.27 -40.45
N THR A 26 -20.21 -26.11 -40.04
CA THR A 26 -20.10 -27.47 -39.50
C THR A 26 -19.71 -28.45 -40.61
N CYS A 27 -19.07 -29.58 -40.24
CA CYS A 27 -19.23 -30.97 -40.77
C CYS A 27 -17.98 -31.80 -40.39
N THR A 28 -18.08 -32.68 -39.38
CA THR A 28 -18.41 -34.13 -39.44
C THR A 28 -17.25 -35.07 -39.79
N SER A 29 -17.05 -35.99 -38.85
CA SER A 29 -16.12 -37.12 -38.78
C SER A 29 -16.40 -38.20 -39.82
N GLY A 30 -15.33 -38.79 -40.37
CA GLY A 30 -15.36 -40.04 -41.13
C GLY A 30 -14.13 -40.89 -40.80
N CYS A 31 -14.37 -42.08 -40.25
CA CYS A 31 -13.37 -43.08 -39.90
C CYS A 31 -13.04 -43.94 -41.13
N GLY A 32 -11.76 -44.29 -41.34
CA GLY A 32 -11.32 -45.18 -42.41
C GLY A 32 -9.90 -45.70 -42.15
N SER A 33 -9.79 -47.01 -42.04
CA SER A 33 -8.65 -47.78 -41.58
C SER A 33 -7.67 -48.22 -42.70
N SER A 34 -6.43 -48.48 -42.24
CA SER A 34 -5.38 -49.38 -42.78
C SER A 34 -4.65 -49.03 -44.07
N SER A 35 -3.32 -48.86 -43.97
CA SER A 35 -2.31 -49.85 -44.39
C SER A 35 -0.91 -49.21 -44.34
N GLY A 36 0.11 -49.99 -43.96
CA GLY A 36 1.47 -49.49 -43.72
C GLY A 36 2.33 -49.38 -44.97
N SER A 37 3.19 -48.37 -45.01
CA SER A 37 4.49 -48.41 -45.69
C SER A 37 5.41 -47.36 -45.09
N SER A 38 6.66 -47.75 -44.85
CA SER A 38 7.77 -46.94 -44.34
C SER A 38 8.04 -45.68 -45.18
N SER A 39 8.05 -44.51 -44.55
CA SER A 39 8.61 -43.28 -45.12
C SER A 39 9.29 -42.43 -44.04
N ILE A 40 10.43 -41.88 -44.44
CA ILE A 40 11.30 -40.82 -43.88
C ILE A 40 10.59 -39.90 -42.87
N PRO A 41 11.24 -39.42 -41.78
CA PRO A 41 10.61 -38.45 -40.89
C PRO A 41 10.37 -37.15 -41.64
N GLU A 42 9.13 -36.98 -42.13
CA GLU A 42 8.63 -35.70 -42.58
C GLU A 42 8.70 -34.73 -41.40
N TYR A 43 9.42 -33.64 -41.59
CA TYR A 43 9.33 -32.48 -40.73
C TYR A 43 7.87 -31.99 -40.79
N GLN A 44 7.06 -32.44 -39.84
CA GLN A 44 5.68 -32.00 -39.71
C GLN A 44 5.72 -30.51 -39.39
N ALA A 45 5.42 -29.67 -40.38
CA ALA A 45 5.20 -28.26 -40.15
C ALA A 45 4.11 -28.14 -39.07
N PRO A 46 4.34 -27.39 -37.97
CA PRO A 46 3.35 -27.27 -36.91
C PRO A 46 2.02 -26.80 -37.50
N TYR A 47 0.93 -27.43 -37.07
CA TYR A 47 -0.42 -27.08 -37.50
C TYR A 47 -0.62 -25.57 -37.35
N PRO A 48 -1.36 -24.89 -38.26
CA PRO A 48 -1.57 -23.44 -38.19
C PRO A 48 -2.04 -22.96 -36.81
N ASP A 49 -2.84 -23.79 -36.12
CA ASP A 49 -3.33 -23.55 -34.77
C ASP A 49 -2.21 -23.54 -33.69
N GLN A 50 -1.19 -24.39 -33.82
CA GLN A 50 -0.02 -24.37 -32.92
C GLN A 50 0.88 -23.15 -33.17
N VAL A 51 0.99 -22.70 -34.42
CA VAL A 51 1.74 -21.47 -34.75
C VAL A 51 1.04 -20.26 -34.15
N LEU A 52 -0.29 -20.19 -34.26
CA LEU A 52 -1.11 -19.14 -33.66
C LEU A 52 -1.04 -19.13 -32.13
N GLU A 53 -1.05 -20.30 -31.47
CA GLU A 53 -0.91 -20.41 -30.01
C GLU A 53 0.48 -19.97 -29.54
N ASN A 54 1.56 -20.38 -30.21
CA ASN A 54 2.92 -19.94 -29.88
C ASN A 54 3.13 -18.43 -30.11
N VAL A 55 2.53 -17.87 -31.16
CA VAL A 55 2.55 -16.41 -31.38
C VAL A 55 1.77 -15.70 -30.27
N LEU A 56 0.61 -16.24 -29.87
CA LEU A 56 -0.21 -15.67 -28.81
C LEU A 56 0.50 -15.70 -27.45
N GLU A 57 1.20 -16.78 -27.11
CA GLU A 57 2.03 -16.85 -25.90
C GLU A 57 3.06 -15.72 -25.86
N ASN A 58 3.78 -15.52 -26.96
CA ASN A 58 4.79 -14.47 -27.06
C ASN A 58 4.19 -13.06 -26.97
N VAL A 59 3.07 -12.80 -27.65
CA VAL A 59 2.36 -11.50 -27.57
C VAL A 59 1.93 -11.21 -26.13
N LEU A 60 1.38 -12.21 -25.44
CA LEU A 60 0.90 -12.08 -24.08
C LEU A 60 2.02 -11.80 -23.06
N CYS A 61 3.26 -12.23 -23.32
CA CYS A 61 4.43 -11.89 -22.51
C CYS A 61 4.78 -10.39 -22.52
N PHE A 62 4.41 -9.65 -23.57
CA PHE A 62 4.61 -8.20 -23.64
C PHE A 62 3.50 -7.40 -22.92
N LEU A 63 2.38 -8.02 -22.57
CA LEU A 63 1.31 -7.39 -21.81
C LEU A 63 1.65 -7.36 -20.31
N THR A 64 2.24 -6.26 -19.85
CA THR A 64 2.62 -6.06 -18.43
C THR A 64 1.47 -5.53 -17.57
N SER A 65 0.42 -4.96 -18.17
CA SER A 65 -0.74 -4.43 -17.45
C SER A 65 -1.67 -5.56 -17.01
N ARG A 66 -1.96 -5.64 -15.70
CA ARG A 66 -2.94 -6.59 -15.14
C ARG A 66 -4.33 -6.44 -15.77
N ARG A 67 -4.73 -5.21 -16.12
CA ARG A 67 -6.04 -4.93 -16.73
C ARG A 67 -6.10 -5.47 -18.15
N ASP A 68 -5.03 -5.29 -18.90
CA ASP A 68 -4.94 -5.71 -20.30
C ASP A 68 -4.89 -7.23 -20.37
N ARG A 69 -4.15 -7.89 -19.46
CA ARG A 69 -4.18 -9.34 -19.29
C ARG A 69 -5.59 -9.85 -18.97
N ASN A 70 -6.33 -9.16 -18.09
CA ASN A 70 -7.71 -9.55 -17.79
C ASN A 70 -8.62 -9.38 -19.01
N ALA A 71 -8.51 -8.27 -19.75
CA ALA A 71 -9.28 -8.03 -20.98
C ALA A 71 -8.95 -9.07 -22.07
N ALA A 72 -7.66 -9.36 -22.28
CA ALA A 72 -7.17 -10.39 -23.18
C ALA A 72 -7.79 -11.76 -22.86
N SER A 73 -7.85 -12.13 -21.58
CA SER A 73 -8.46 -13.40 -21.15
C SER A 73 -9.95 -13.55 -21.47
N LEU A 74 -10.65 -12.46 -21.81
CA LEU A 74 -12.08 -12.45 -22.11
C LEU A 74 -12.39 -12.44 -23.61
N VAL A 75 -11.39 -12.36 -24.48
CA VAL A 75 -11.59 -12.32 -25.95
C VAL A 75 -12.23 -13.61 -26.46
N CYS A 76 -11.66 -14.76 -26.12
CA CYS A 76 -12.22 -16.08 -26.45
C CYS A 76 -11.63 -17.18 -25.55
N ARG A 77 -12.13 -18.42 -25.68
CA ARG A 77 -11.65 -19.57 -24.88
C ARG A 77 -10.15 -19.88 -25.09
N SER A 78 -9.63 -19.65 -26.30
CA SER A 78 -8.20 -19.83 -26.59
C SER A 78 -7.36 -18.84 -25.80
N TRP A 79 -7.68 -17.54 -25.90
CA TRP A 79 -7.01 -16.48 -25.16
C TRP A 79 -7.14 -16.67 -23.65
N TYR A 80 -8.31 -17.09 -23.16
CA TYR A 80 -8.51 -17.43 -21.76
C TYR A 80 -7.50 -18.46 -21.24
N ARG A 81 -7.28 -19.54 -22.01
CA ARG A 81 -6.35 -20.63 -21.63
C ARG A 81 -4.90 -20.20 -21.73
N VAL A 82 -4.50 -19.57 -22.83
CA VAL A 82 -3.11 -19.15 -23.05
C VAL A 82 -2.71 -18.04 -22.07
N GLU A 83 -3.62 -17.11 -21.76
CA GLU A 83 -3.41 -16.09 -20.73
C GLU A 83 -3.22 -16.73 -19.35
N ALA A 84 -4.04 -17.71 -18.99
CA ALA A 84 -3.89 -18.46 -17.75
C ALA A 84 -2.50 -19.13 -17.62
N LEU A 85 -1.98 -19.70 -18.72
CA LEU A 85 -0.69 -20.41 -18.76
C LEU A 85 0.53 -19.48 -18.84
N THR A 86 0.38 -18.25 -19.32
CA THR A 86 1.50 -17.30 -19.48
C THR A 86 1.57 -16.26 -18.37
N ARG A 87 0.57 -16.20 -17.47
CA ARG A 87 0.57 -15.22 -16.39
C ARG A 87 1.67 -15.57 -15.39
N SER A 88 2.57 -14.63 -15.15
CA SER A 88 3.67 -14.77 -14.19
C SER A 88 3.41 -14.03 -12.87
N GLU A 89 2.52 -13.04 -12.86
CA GLU A 89 2.21 -12.23 -11.67
C GLU A 89 0.72 -12.28 -11.32
N LEU A 90 0.43 -12.53 -10.04
CA LEU A 90 -0.92 -12.58 -9.50
C LEU A 90 -1.08 -11.53 -8.38
N PHE A 91 -2.13 -10.72 -8.49
CA PHE A 91 -2.52 -9.77 -7.46
C PHE A 91 -3.92 -10.07 -6.93
N ILE A 92 -4.02 -10.25 -5.63
CA ILE A 92 -5.25 -10.52 -4.92
C ILE A 92 -5.42 -9.45 -3.85
N GLY A 93 -6.35 -8.52 -4.11
CA GLY A 93 -6.62 -7.41 -3.22
C GLY A 93 -7.42 -7.79 -1.96
N ASN A 94 -8.05 -8.95 -1.92
CA ASN A 94 -8.71 -9.40 -0.71
C ASN A 94 -8.52 -10.90 -0.67
N CYS A 95 -7.81 -11.40 0.34
CA CYS A 95 -7.50 -12.82 0.49
C CYS A 95 -8.75 -13.70 0.61
N TYR A 96 -9.89 -13.12 0.99
CA TYR A 96 -11.18 -13.80 1.06
C TYR A 96 -12.05 -13.64 -0.19
N ALA A 97 -11.59 -12.92 -1.22
CA ALA A 97 -12.36 -12.79 -2.46
C ALA A 97 -12.26 -14.03 -3.38
N VAL A 98 -11.25 -14.88 -3.16
CA VAL A 98 -10.98 -16.09 -3.96
C VAL A 98 -10.17 -17.08 -3.13
N SER A 99 -10.43 -18.38 -3.27
CA SER A 99 -9.65 -19.41 -2.59
C SER A 99 -8.26 -19.58 -3.22
N PRO A 100 -7.26 -20.03 -2.43
CA PRO A 100 -5.98 -20.47 -2.98
C PRO A 100 -6.14 -21.52 -4.07
N GLN A 101 -7.04 -22.49 -3.89
CA GLN A 101 -7.27 -23.60 -4.83
C GLN A 101 -7.85 -23.12 -6.16
N ARG A 102 -8.84 -22.21 -6.14
CA ARG A 102 -9.37 -21.63 -7.38
C ARG A 102 -8.30 -20.82 -8.12
N ALA A 103 -7.46 -20.08 -7.38
CA ALA A 103 -6.39 -19.30 -7.97
C ALA A 103 -5.33 -20.20 -8.63
N THR A 104 -4.86 -21.25 -7.94
CA THR A 104 -3.85 -22.18 -8.46
C THR A 104 -4.35 -23.08 -9.57
N ALA A 105 -5.63 -23.45 -9.56
CA ALA A 105 -6.26 -24.18 -10.67
C ALA A 105 -6.32 -23.35 -11.96
N ARG A 106 -6.48 -22.02 -11.85
CA ARG A 106 -6.52 -21.14 -13.00
C ARG A 106 -5.14 -20.78 -13.53
N PHE A 107 -4.20 -20.39 -12.67
CA PHE A 107 -2.93 -19.80 -13.09
C PHE A 107 -1.75 -20.70 -12.72
N ALA A 108 -1.36 -21.60 -13.62
CA ALA A 108 -0.38 -22.64 -13.31
C ALA A 108 1.10 -22.21 -13.44
N ARG A 109 1.45 -20.95 -13.73
CA ARG A 109 2.84 -20.51 -13.94
C ARG A 109 3.22 -19.22 -13.19
N ILE A 110 2.58 -18.97 -12.04
CA ILE A 110 2.85 -17.79 -11.23
C ILE A 110 4.27 -17.86 -10.64
N ARG A 111 5.01 -16.76 -10.76
CA ARG A 111 6.33 -16.50 -10.14
C ARG A 111 6.27 -15.42 -9.07
N SER A 112 5.25 -14.56 -9.09
CA SER A 112 5.08 -13.46 -8.14
C SER A 112 3.64 -13.38 -7.64
N LEU A 113 3.44 -13.44 -6.33
CA LEU A 113 2.16 -13.22 -5.68
C LEU A 113 2.18 -11.94 -4.85
N THR A 114 1.15 -11.11 -5.02
CA THR A 114 0.79 -10.05 -4.07
C THR A 114 -0.57 -10.34 -3.46
N LEU A 115 -0.64 -10.43 -2.13
CA LEU A 115 -1.84 -10.74 -1.38
C LEU A 115 -2.10 -9.66 -0.32
N LYS A 116 -3.34 -9.16 -0.26
CA LYS A 116 -3.77 -8.18 0.75
C LYS A 116 -4.88 -8.79 1.62
N GLY A 117 -4.74 -8.69 2.93
CA GLY A 117 -5.66 -9.25 3.92
C GLY A 117 -6.59 -8.19 4.51
N LYS A 118 -6.38 -7.87 5.80
CA LYS A 118 -7.24 -6.99 6.62
C LYS A 118 -7.49 -5.64 5.92
N PRO A 119 -8.68 -5.02 6.11
CA PRO A 119 -8.96 -3.69 5.60
C PRO A 119 -8.04 -2.65 6.24
N ARG A 120 -7.99 -1.45 5.65
CA ARG A 120 -7.05 -0.41 6.08
C ARG A 120 -7.27 0.07 7.52
N PHE A 121 -8.50 0.00 8.02
CA PHE A 121 -8.78 0.43 9.38
C PHE A 121 -8.09 -0.41 10.46
N ALA A 122 -7.50 -1.56 10.09
CA ALA A 122 -6.53 -2.27 10.93
C ALA A 122 -5.36 -1.36 11.37
N ASP A 123 -4.88 -0.47 10.49
CA ASP A 123 -3.78 0.47 10.78
C ASP A 123 -4.12 1.49 11.89
N PHE A 124 -5.40 1.58 12.30
CA PHE A 124 -5.90 2.50 13.32
C PHE A 124 -6.48 1.76 14.54
N ASN A 125 -6.14 0.48 14.71
CA ASN A 125 -6.63 -0.38 15.80
C ASN A 125 -8.16 -0.51 15.87
N LEU A 126 -8.86 -0.30 14.74
CA LEU A 126 -10.31 -0.48 14.65
C LEU A 126 -10.71 -1.91 14.26
N MET A 127 -9.75 -2.73 13.85
CA MET A 127 -9.97 -4.17 13.64
C MET A 127 -9.66 -4.92 14.93
N PRO A 128 -10.58 -5.75 15.44
CA PRO A 128 -10.26 -6.63 16.56
C PRO A 128 -9.07 -7.54 16.24
N PRO A 129 -8.20 -7.83 17.22
CA PRO A 129 -7.11 -8.78 17.03
C PRO A 129 -7.67 -10.16 16.68
N ARG A 130 -6.91 -10.94 15.91
CA ARG A 130 -7.30 -12.29 15.45
C ARG A 130 -8.57 -12.33 14.58
N TRP A 131 -8.90 -11.24 13.89
CA TRP A 131 -10.01 -11.24 12.92
C TRP A 131 -9.86 -12.29 11.81
N GLY A 132 -8.62 -12.57 11.37
CA GLY A 132 -8.31 -13.50 10.29
C GLY A 132 -7.17 -12.99 9.41
N ALA A 133 -7.27 -13.27 8.10
CA ALA A 133 -6.29 -13.06 7.04
C ALA A 133 -5.01 -13.92 7.18
N HIS A 134 -5.18 -15.21 7.46
CA HIS A 134 -4.07 -16.14 7.62
C HIS A 134 -3.38 -16.46 6.29
N PHE A 135 -2.04 -16.51 6.30
CA PHE A 135 -1.24 -16.87 5.12
C PHE A 135 -1.12 -18.39 4.91
N ALA A 136 -1.25 -19.20 5.97
CA ALA A 136 -1.14 -20.67 5.94
C ALA A 136 -1.87 -21.36 4.77
N PRO A 137 -3.16 -21.07 4.45
CA PRO A 137 -3.86 -21.73 3.36
C PRO A 137 -3.26 -21.41 1.98
N TRP A 138 -2.73 -20.19 1.83
CA TRP A 138 -2.08 -19.72 0.61
C TRP A 138 -0.74 -20.41 0.41
N VAL A 139 0.17 -20.34 1.39
CA VAL A 139 1.50 -20.97 1.27
C VAL A 139 1.39 -22.48 1.06
N SER A 140 0.48 -23.16 1.77
CA SER A 140 0.26 -24.61 1.62
C SER A 140 -0.21 -25.01 0.21
N SER A 141 -1.05 -24.19 -0.40
CA SER A 141 -1.55 -24.44 -1.77
C SER A 141 -0.51 -24.09 -2.82
N MET A 142 0.23 -22.99 -2.62
CA MET A 142 1.30 -22.56 -3.53
C MET A 142 2.50 -23.49 -3.50
N ALA A 143 2.87 -24.04 -2.34
CA ALA A 143 3.96 -25.01 -2.21
C ALA A 143 3.80 -26.19 -3.18
N LYS A 144 2.56 -26.63 -3.39
CA LYS A 144 2.22 -27.73 -4.31
C LYS A 144 2.11 -27.26 -5.76
N ALA A 145 1.57 -26.06 -5.99
CA ALA A 145 1.24 -25.57 -7.32
C ALA A 145 2.40 -24.84 -8.03
N TYR A 146 3.27 -24.16 -7.28
CA TYR A 146 4.25 -23.19 -7.78
C TYR A 146 5.66 -23.44 -7.23
N PRO A 147 6.31 -24.58 -7.54
CA PRO A 147 7.68 -24.84 -7.09
C PRO A 147 8.72 -23.83 -7.60
N TRP A 148 8.37 -23.02 -8.61
CA TRP A 148 9.18 -21.94 -9.19
C TRP A 148 8.79 -20.54 -8.67
N LEU A 149 8.02 -20.42 -7.59
CA LEU A 149 7.64 -19.13 -7.03
C LEU A 149 8.89 -18.37 -6.56
N GLU A 150 9.02 -17.10 -6.98
CA GLU A 150 10.21 -16.28 -6.71
C GLU A 150 9.91 -15.14 -5.75
N LYS A 151 8.66 -14.65 -5.72
CA LYS A 151 8.30 -13.41 -5.02
C LYS A 151 6.98 -13.55 -4.28
N VAL A 152 6.97 -13.13 -3.02
CA VAL A 152 5.76 -13.02 -2.19
C VAL A 152 5.73 -11.64 -1.53
N HIS A 153 4.66 -10.90 -1.82
CA HIS A 153 4.34 -9.64 -1.16
C HIS A 153 3.03 -9.82 -0.38
N LEU A 154 3.10 -9.68 0.94
CA LEU A 154 1.95 -9.74 1.84
C LEU A 154 1.69 -8.37 2.44
N LYS A 155 0.42 -7.96 2.48
CA LYS A 155 0.01 -6.72 3.15
C LYS A 155 -1.17 -6.96 4.07
N ARG A 156 -1.00 -6.64 5.36
CA ARG A 156 -2.02 -6.86 6.40
C ARG A 156 -2.51 -8.30 6.45
N MET A 157 -1.55 -9.23 6.41
CA MET A 157 -1.79 -10.66 6.59
C MET A 157 -1.28 -11.07 7.96
N THR A 158 -1.89 -12.10 8.53
CA THR A 158 -1.33 -12.82 9.68
C THR A 158 -0.49 -13.97 9.15
N VAL A 159 0.80 -13.95 9.49
CA VAL A 159 1.85 -14.87 9.01
C VAL A 159 2.51 -15.48 10.23
N THR A 160 2.67 -16.79 10.27
CA THR A 160 3.37 -17.47 11.37
C THR A 160 4.80 -17.87 10.98
N ASP A 161 5.61 -18.25 11.97
CA ASP A 161 6.94 -18.80 11.70
C ASP A 161 6.88 -20.12 10.90
N ASP A 162 5.86 -20.95 11.15
CA ASP A 162 5.60 -22.16 10.35
C ASP A 162 5.29 -21.82 8.89
N ASP A 163 4.54 -20.74 8.65
CA ASP A 163 4.25 -20.28 7.29
C ASP A 163 5.54 -19.84 6.57
N LEU A 164 6.43 -19.14 7.28
CA LEU A 164 7.73 -18.70 6.77
C LEU A 164 8.68 -19.88 6.52
N ALA A 165 8.67 -20.87 7.41
CA ALA A 165 9.44 -22.09 7.25
C ALA A 165 8.98 -22.88 6.04
N LEU A 166 7.66 -23.10 5.91
CA LEU A 166 7.09 -23.80 4.75
C LEU A 166 7.39 -23.06 3.44
N LEU A 167 7.32 -21.73 3.43
CA LEU A 167 7.72 -20.91 2.29
C LEU A 167 9.18 -21.16 1.92
N ALA A 168 10.08 -21.09 2.89
CA ALA A 168 11.52 -21.22 2.67
C ALA A 168 11.94 -22.63 2.22
N GLU A 169 11.21 -23.66 2.65
CA GLU A 169 11.44 -25.05 2.25
C GLU A 169 10.86 -25.37 0.86
N SER A 170 9.71 -24.77 0.52
CA SER A 170 8.97 -25.10 -0.70
C SER A 170 9.56 -24.44 -1.95
N PHE A 171 10.21 -23.29 -1.82
CA PHE A 171 10.62 -22.46 -2.96
C PHE A 171 12.13 -22.28 -3.01
N LEU A 172 12.85 -23.23 -3.60
CA LEU A 172 14.32 -23.23 -3.65
C LEU A 172 14.92 -22.04 -4.44
N GLY A 173 14.16 -21.48 -5.38
CA GLY A 173 14.53 -20.31 -6.19
C GLY A 173 13.98 -18.98 -5.67
N PHE A 174 13.56 -18.92 -4.40
CA PHE A 174 12.90 -17.75 -3.83
C PHE A 174 13.84 -16.55 -3.68
N LYS A 175 13.35 -15.36 -4.06
CA LYS A 175 14.15 -14.13 -4.21
C LYS A 175 13.62 -12.94 -3.41
N GLU A 176 12.32 -12.78 -3.26
CA GLU A 176 11.77 -11.55 -2.67
C GLU A 176 10.63 -11.83 -1.69
N LEU A 177 10.85 -11.49 -0.42
CA LEU A 177 9.83 -11.43 0.62
C LEU A 177 9.60 -9.98 1.03
N VAL A 178 8.36 -9.51 0.87
CA VAL A 178 7.94 -8.18 1.32
C VAL A 178 6.73 -8.34 2.23
N LEU A 179 6.88 -7.96 3.50
CA LEU A 179 5.84 -8.01 4.53
C LEU A 179 5.48 -6.59 4.97
N VAL A 180 4.27 -6.13 4.62
CA VAL A 180 3.80 -4.78 4.90
C VAL A 180 2.64 -4.81 5.91
N CYS A 181 2.83 -4.24 7.10
CA CYS A 181 1.82 -4.27 8.16
C CYS A 181 1.33 -5.69 8.47
N CYS A 182 2.21 -6.69 8.43
CA CYS A 182 1.86 -8.07 8.78
C CYS A 182 2.16 -8.34 10.27
N ASP A 183 1.51 -9.35 10.84
CA ASP A 183 1.66 -9.76 12.24
C ASP A 183 1.75 -11.29 12.37
N GLY A 184 2.12 -11.77 13.56
CA GLY A 184 2.05 -13.20 13.94
C GLY A 184 3.33 -14.02 13.81
N PHE A 185 4.45 -13.41 13.40
CA PHE A 185 5.75 -14.06 13.21
C PHE A 185 6.83 -13.37 14.05
N GLY A 186 7.93 -14.08 14.28
CA GLY A 186 9.04 -13.63 15.11
C GLY A 186 10.40 -13.70 14.44
N THR A 187 11.43 -13.43 15.23
CA THR A 187 12.83 -13.56 14.80
C THR A 187 13.20 -15.00 14.44
N SER A 188 12.50 -16.01 14.98
CA SER A 188 12.68 -17.42 14.60
C SER A 188 12.28 -17.68 13.15
N GLY A 189 11.11 -17.21 12.72
CA GLY A 189 10.68 -17.34 11.32
C GLY A 189 11.62 -16.62 10.35
N LEU A 190 12.11 -15.43 10.73
CA LEU A 190 13.11 -14.69 9.95
C LEU A 190 14.43 -15.46 9.82
N ALA A 191 14.89 -16.12 10.90
CA ALA A 191 16.11 -16.93 10.89
C ALA A 191 16.00 -18.12 9.91
N VAL A 192 14.83 -18.73 9.80
CA VAL A 192 14.58 -19.81 8.82
C VAL A 192 14.67 -19.26 7.39
N VAL A 193 14.04 -18.12 7.09
CA VAL A 193 14.14 -17.48 5.78
C VAL A 193 15.59 -17.12 5.44
N ALA A 194 16.31 -16.49 6.37
CA ALA A 194 17.71 -16.08 6.19
C ALA A 194 18.66 -17.26 5.90
N SER A 195 18.45 -18.40 6.56
CA SER A 195 19.30 -19.59 6.41
C SER A 195 18.97 -20.45 5.18
N ARG A 196 17.70 -20.53 4.79
CA ARG A 196 17.22 -21.45 3.73
C ARG A 196 17.10 -20.79 2.36
N CYS A 197 16.68 -19.52 2.28
CA CYS A 197 16.48 -18.81 1.01
C CYS A 197 17.80 -18.28 0.44
N ARG A 198 18.63 -19.16 -0.13
CA ARG A 198 19.99 -18.80 -0.60
C ARG A 198 20.04 -17.84 -1.80
N GLN A 199 18.94 -17.68 -2.53
CA GLN A 199 18.82 -16.74 -3.66
C GLN A 199 18.10 -15.44 -3.28
N LEU A 200 17.90 -15.19 -1.97
CA LEU A 200 17.19 -14.02 -1.48
C LEU A 200 17.91 -12.73 -1.89
N ARG A 201 17.13 -11.83 -2.51
CA ARG A 201 17.52 -10.51 -2.97
C ARG A 201 16.83 -9.41 -2.17
N VAL A 202 15.59 -9.64 -1.75
CA VAL A 202 14.79 -8.65 -1.02
C VAL A 202 14.19 -9.32 0.21
N LEU A 203 14.51 -8.76 1.37
CA LEU A 203 13.81 -9.02 2.63
C LEU A 203 13.39 -7.67 3.20
N ASP A 204 12.15 -7.29 2.93
CA ASP A 204 11.62 -6.00 3.34
C ASP A 204 10.46 -6.18 4.34
N LEU A 205 10.70 -5.79 5.59
CA LEU A 205 9.71 -5.72 6.66
C LEU A 205 9.31 -4.26 6.85
N ILE A 206 8.08 -3.89 6.48
CA ILE A 206 7.61 -2.49 6.49
C ILE A 206 6.42 -2.36 7.43
N GLU A 207 6.59 -1.64 8.54
CA GLU A 207 5.54 -1.43 9.55
C GLU A 207 4.91 -2.77 10.04
N SER A 208 5.66 -3.88 10.01
CA SER A 208 5.19 -5.19 10.48
C SER A 208 5.53 -5.40 11.95
N GLU A 209 4.67 -6.13 12.65
CA GLU A 209 4.85 -6.52 14.05
C GLU A 209 5.63 -7.83 14.10
N VAL A 210 6.83 -7.80 14.70
CA VAL A 210 7.74 -8.96 14.79
C VAL A 210 8.01 -9.26 16.25
N SER A 211 7.70 -10.48 16.71
CA SER A 211 8.05 -10.91 18.07
C SER A 211 9.56 -11.15 18.21
N ASP A 212 10.10 -10.82 19.38
CA ASP A 212 11.48 -11.18 19.72
C ASP A 212 11.50 -12.55 20.40
N ASP A 213 11.97 -13.56 19.67
CA ASP A 213 12.11 -14.93 20.17
C ASP A 213 13.55 -15.19 20.68
N GLU A 214 14.35 -14.14 20.90
CA GLU A 214 15.76 -14.21 21.32
C GLU A 214 16.69 -14.90 20.29
N VAL A 215 16.30 -14.89 19.01
CA VAL A 215 17.06 -15.49 17.90
C VAL A 215 17.81 -14.42 17.10
N ASP A 216 19.13 -14.59 16.97
CA ASP A 216 19.98 -13.78 16.08
C ASP A 216 19.82 -14.19 14.61
N TRP A 217 18.72 -13.78 14.02
CA TRP A 217 18.37 -14.10 12.64
C TRP A 217 19.33 -13.51 11.59
N ILE A 218 20.05 -12.42 11.92
CA ILE A 218 21.05 -11.82 11.03
C ILE A 218 22.25 -12.77 10.84
N SER A 219 22.68 -13.43 11.92
CA SER A 219 23.76 -14.42 11.85
C SER A 219 23.39 -15.67 11.07
N CYS A 220 22.10 -15.92 10.82
CA CYS A 220 21.63 -17.07 10.05
C CYS A 220 21.86 -16.93 8.53
N PHE A 221 22.17 -15.72 8.04
CA PHE A 221 22.56 -15.56 6.64
C PHE A 221 23.89 -16.28 6.34
N PRO A 222 23.99 -16.99 5.20
CA PRO A 222 25.19 -17.75 4.86
C PRO A 222 26.42 -16.85 4.71
N GLU A 223 27.60 -17.39 5.03
CA GLU A 223 28.89 -16.69 4.92
C GLU A 223 29.39 -16.50 3.48
N SER A 224 28.75 -17.14 2.49
CA SER A 224 29.05 -16.96 1.08
C SER A 224 28.61 -15.58 0.56
N GLU A 225 29.15 -15.16 -0.58
CA GLU A 225 28.68 -13.96 -1.28
C GLU A 225 27.17 -14.02 -1.54
N MET A 226 26.48 -12.92 -1.30
CA MET A 226 25.02 -12.81 -1.41
C MET A 226 24.61 -11.83 -2.51
N CYS A 227 23.52 -12.16 -3.21
CA CYS A 227 22.88 -11.25 -4.16
C CYS A 227 21.85 -10.33 -3.50
N LEU A 228 22.04 -9.97 -2.23
CA LEU A 228 21.10 -9.14 -1.49
C LEU A 228 21.07 -7.73 -2.10
N GLU A 229 19.88 -7.28 -2.50
CA GLU A 229 19.60 -5.99 -3.13
C GLU A 229 18.89 -5.03 -2.15
N SER A 230 18.05 -5.57 -1.26
CA SER A 230 17.29 -4.81 -0.25
C SER A 230 17.16 -5.55 1.07
N LEU A 231 17.41 -4.83 2.17
CA LEU A 231 17.22 -5.31 3.53
C LEU A 231 16.57 -4.22 4.40
N ILE A 232 15.32 -4.42 4.81
CA ILE A 232 14.57 -3.46 5.62
C ILE A 232 14.01 -4.18 6.83
N PHE A 233 14.38 -3.69 8.00
CA PHE A 233 13.94 -4.23 9.28
C PHE A 233 13.77 -3.10 10.32
N ASP A 234 13.46 -1.87 9.87
CA ASP A 234 13.35 -0.71 10.76
C ASP A 234 12.18 -0.80 11.75
N CYS A 235 11.26 -1.74 11.54
CA CYS A 235 10.18 -2.08 12.46
C CYS A 235 10.53 -3.17 13.49
N VAL A 236 11.70 -3.81 13.39
CA VAL A 236 12.13 -4.83 14.36
C VAL A 236 12.63 -4.15 15.63
N GLU A 237 11.91 -4.33 16.74
CA GLU A 237 12.15 -3.58 17.99
C GLU A 237 13.20 -4.18 18.93
N CYS A 238 13.85 -5.30 18.56
CA CYS A 238 14.93 -5.92 19.34
C CYS A 238 16.34 -5.60 18.82
N PRO A 239 17.39 -5.65 19.68
CA PRO A 239 18.77 -5.50 19.25
C PRO A 239 19.18 -6.55 18.22
N ILE A 240 20.11 -6.19 17.33
CA ILE A 240 20.66 -7.10 16.32
C ILE A 240 22.16 -7.30 16.54
N ASN A 241 22.70 -8.42 16.08
CA ASN A 241 24.15 -8.63 16.03
C ASN A 241 24.79 -7.76 14.94
N PHE A 242 25.30 -6.60 15.34
CA PHE A 242 25.90 -5.65 14.42
C PHE A 242 27.11 -6.22 13.67
N SER A 243 27.95 -7.02 14.33
CA SER A 243 29.11 -7.64 13.68
C SER A 243 28.71 -8.63 12.58
N ALA A 244 27.57 -9.32 12.74
CA ALA A 244 27.00 -10.14 11.68
C ALA A 244 26.43 -9.28 10.54
N LEU A 245 25.71 -8.20 10.87
CA LEU A 245 25.17 -7.26 9.87
C LEU A 245 26.29 -6.62 9.03
N GLU A 246 27.38 -6.18 9.66
CA GLU A 246 28.49 -5.55 8.95
C GLU A 246 29.15 -6.53 7.96
N ARG A 247 29.35 -7.79 8.36
CA ARG A 247 29.86 -8.85 7.47
C ARG A 247 28.89 -9.14 6.34
N LEU A 248 27.59 -9.18 6.62
CA LEU A 248 26.53 -9.36 5.62
C LEU A 248 26.55 -8.24 4.57
N VAL A 249 26.64 -6.99 5.00
CA VAL A 249 26.73 -5.82 4.10
C VAL A 249 28.01 -5.89 3.27
N ALA A 250 29.15 -6.21 3.88
CA ALA A 250 30.42 -6.30 3.18
C ALA A 250 30.45 -7.39 2.08
N ARG A 251 29.71 -8.50 2.26
CA ARG A 251 29.59 -9.58 1.26
C ARG A 251 28.38 -9.47 0.33
N SER A 252 27.70 -8.32 0.34
CA SER A 252 26.51 -8.04 -0.49
C SER A 252 26.76 -6.86 -1.45
N PRO A 253 27.58 -7.04 -2.51
CA PRO A 253 27.96 -5.95 -3.41
C PRO A 253 26.78 -5.36 -4.21
N SER A 254 25.70 -6.13 -4.35
CA SER A 254 24.47 -5.70 -5.04
C SER A 254 23.52 -4.87 -4.15
N LEU A 255 23.84 -4.69 -2.87
CA LEU A 255 22.95 -4.03 -1.91
C LEU A 255 22.73 -2.57 -2.30
N LYS A 256 21.47 -2.20 -2.55
CA LYS A 256 21.05 -0.85 -2.94
C LYS A 256 20.17 -0.17 -1.90
N LYS A 257 19.46 -0.94 -1.08
CA LYS A 257 18.50 -0.44 -0.10
C LYS A 257 18.75 -1.10 1.25
N ILE A 258 18.97 -0.28 2.26
CA ILE A 258 19.06 -0.75 3.64
C ILE A 258 18.28 0.20 4.55
N ARG A 259 17.47 -0.31 5.46
CA ARG A 259 16.84 0.47 6.54
C ARG A 259 17.01 -0.25 7.86
N LEU A 260 17.74 0.38 8.78
CA LEU A 260 18.10 -0.22 10.07
C LEU A 260 17.06 0.16 11.14
N ASN A 261 17.01 -0.66 12.18
CA ASN A 261 16.20 -0.39 13.35
C ASN A 261 16.86 0.60 14.31
N ARG A 262 16.15 0.93 15.39
CA ARG A 262 16.58 1.92 16.39
C ARG A 262 17.83 1.53 17.18
N HIS A 263 18.28 0.28 17.11
CA HIS A 263 19.40 -0.22 17.89
C HIS A 263 20.76 -0.05 17.18
N VAL A 264 20.75 0.40 15.92
CA VAL A 264 21.99 0.73 15.20
C VAL A 264 22.31 2.21 15.36
N SER A 265 23.46 2.53 15.97
CA SER A 265 23.91 3.91 16.21
C SER A 265 24.48 4.59 14.97
N ILE A 266 24.67 5.91 15.02
CA ILE A 266 25.27 6.65 13.89
C ILE A 266 26.73 6.22 13.60
N GLY A 267 27.49 5.82 14.63
CA GLY A 267 28.85 5.29 14.48
C GLY A 267 28.87 3.92 13.78
N GLN A 268 27.90 3.07 14.10
CA GLN A 268 27.71 1.79 13.42
C GLN A 268 27.22 1.99 11.98
N LEU A 269 26.31 2.94 11.75
CA LEU A 269 25.87 3.33 10.41
C LEU A 269 27.05 3.77 9.52
N TYR A 270 27.97 4.58 10.04
CA TYR A 270 29.19 4.99 9.33
C TYR A 270 29.96 3.78 8.80
N ARG A 271 30.18 2.75 9.63
CA ARG A 271 30.88 1.52 9.22
C ARG A 271 30.16 0.81 8.07
N LEU A 272 28.83 0.74 8.11
CA LEU A 272 28.05 0.14 7.01
C LEU A 272 28.16 0.96 5.72
N MET A 273 28.09 2.29 5.80
CA MET A 273 28.19 3.17 4.63
C MET A 273 29.55 3.07 3.94
N VAL A 274 30.63 2.96 4.71
CA VAL A 274 31.98 2.75 4.15
C VAL A 274 32.07 1.42 3.39
N ARG A 275 31.35 0.37 3.85
CA ARG A 275 31.30 -0.93 3.17
C ARG A 275 30.37 -0.95 1.96
N ALA A 276 29.37 -0.07 1.93
CA ALA A 276 28.36 -0.03 0.87
C ALA A 276 28.14 1.39 0.30
N PRO A 277 29.16 2.01 -0.34
CA PRO A 277 29.01 3.34 -0.95
C PRO A 277 28.03 3.37 -2.14
N GLN A 278 27.67 2.21 -2.68
CA GLN A 278 26.74 2.03 -3.79
C GLN A 278 25.25 2.14 -3.40
N LEU A 279 24.95 2.38 -2.12
CA LEU A 279 23.58 2.51 -1.62
C LEU A 279 22.83 3.66 -2.30
N THR A 280 21.54 3.40 -2.54
CA THR A 280 20.60 4.36 -3.15
C THR A 280 19.50 4.78 -2.18
N HIS A 281 19.14 3.90 -1.25
CA HIS A 281 18.12 4.12 -0.23
C HIS A 281 18.70 3.73 1.13
N LEU A 282 18.75 4.69 2.04
CA LEU A 282 19.29 4.50 3.38
C LEU A 282 18.24 4.91 4.43
N GLY A 283 17.82 3.96 5.24
CA GLY A 283 17.18 4.22 6.53
C GLY A 283 18.24 4.08 7.60
N THR A 284 18.47 5.16 8.35
CA THR A 284 19.60 5.27 9.26
C THR A 284 19.48 4.28 10.41
N GLY A 285 18.77 4.62 11.47
CA GLY A 285 18.71 3.88 12.73
C GLY A 285 18.52 4.90 13.84
N SER A 286 19.21 4.71 14.97
CA SER A 286 19.42 5.77 15.94
C SER A 286 20.39 6.82 15.38
N PHE A 287 19.95 8.06 15.22
CA PHE A 287 20.76 9.15 14.71
C PHE A 287 21.46 9.92 15.84
N ARG A 288 22.07 9.14 16.74
CA ARG A 288 22.94 9.58 17.83
C ARG A 288 24.02 8.51 18.11
N PRO A 289 25.11 8.84 18.82
CA PRO A 289 26.12 7.86 19.24
C PRO A 289 25.55 6.87 20.27
N SER A 290 26.19 5.71 20.38
CA SER A 290 25.95 4.77 21.48
C SER A 290 26.53 5.32 22.80
N GLU A 291 25.92 4.98 23.93
CA GLU A 291 26.40 5.43 25.25
C GLU A 291 27.73 4.77 25.65
N ASP A 292 28.08 3.63 25.03
CA ASP A 292 29.28 2.83 25.32
C ASP A 292 30.57 3.26 24.58
N VAL A 293 30.62 4.45 23.96
CA VAL A 293 31.84 4.88 23.27
C VAL A 293 32.94 5.16 24.31
N ALA A 294 33.95 4.30 24.33
CA ALA A 294 35.14 4.47 25.14
C ALA A 294 35.78 5.85 24.86
N GLN A 295 36.05 6.61 25.93
CA GLN A 295 36.77 7.87 25.86
C GLN A 295 38.14 7.64 25.19
N GLY A 296 38.30 8.04 23.92
CA GLY A 296 39.60 8.00 23.24
C GLY A 296 39.61 7.76 21.72
N GLU A 297 38.51 7.34 21.09
CA GLU A 297 38.45 7.23 19.63
C GLU A 297 38.12 8.58 18.97
N GLN A 298 38.83 8.92 17.89
CA GLN A 298 38.54 10.12 17.09
C GLN A 298 37.14 10.01 16.48
N GLU A 299 36.32 11.05 16.63
CA GLU A 299 34.95 11.05 16.11
C GLU A 299 34.95 10.79 14.59
N PRO A 300 34.17 9.81 14.10
CA PRO A 300 34.12 9.49 12.67
C PRO A 300 33.67 10.69 11.83
N ASP A 301 34.29 10.88 10.66
CA ASP A 301 33.86 11.90 9.71
C ASP A 301 32.59 11.46 8.96
N PHE A 302 31.43 11.69 9.58
CA PHE A 302 30.13 11.36 9.01
C PHE A 302 29.85 12.13 7.71
N VAL A 303 30.30 13.38 7.60
CA VAL A 303 30.10 14.23 6.42
C VAL A 303 30.75 13.58 5.20
N SER A 304 32.00 13.14 5.32
CA SER A 304 32.70 12.44 4.24
C SER A 304 32.04 11.11 3.86
N ALA A 305 31.48 10.37 4.82
CA ALA A 305 30.77 9.13 4.52
C ALA A 305 29.49 9.37 3.68
N PHE A 306 28.68 10.37 4.04
CA PHE A 306 27.52 10.76 3.21
C PHE A 306 27.96 11.29 1.85
N ALA A 307 29.01 12.12 1.79
CA ALA A 307 29.55 12.61 0.52
C ALA A 307 30.06 11.49 -0.41
N ALA A 308 30.59 10.41 0.15
CA ALA A 308 31.03 9.24 -0.62
C ALA A 308 29.87 8.45 -1.24
N CYS A 309 28.67 8.48 -0.64
CA CYS A 309 27.47 7.80 -1.12
C CYS A 309 26.78 8.57 -2.27
N LYS A 310 27.47 8.70 -3.41
CA LYS A 310 27.03 9.52 -4.56
C LYS A 310 25.74 9.07 -5.23
N SER A 311 25.31 7.83 -4.99
CA SER A 311 24.08 7.25 -5.54
C SER A 311 22.87 7.40 -4.63
N LEU A 312 23.03 8.05 -3.47
CA LEU A 312 22.01 8.13 -2.43
C LEU A 312 20.89 9.10 -2.81
N VAL A 313 19.71 8.56 -3.12
CA VAL A 313 18.55 9.34 -3.56
C VAL A 313 17.41 9.35 -2.54
N CYS A 314 17.46 8.49 -1.52
CA CYS A 314 16.43 8.36 -0.50
C CYS A 314 17.05 8.24 0.91
N LEU A 315 16.57 9.08 1.84
CA LEU A 315 16.90 9.02 3.26
C LEU A 315 15.67 8.82 4.14
N SER A 316 15.81 8.01 5.19
CA SER A 316 14.75 7.67 6.15
C SER A 316 15.34 7.24 7.51
N GLY A 317 14.50 6.83 8.46
CA GLY A 317 14.95 6.33 9.78
C GLY A 317 14.94 7.45 10.80
N PHE A 318 16.10 8.08 11.02
CA PHE A 318 16.28 9.24 11.92
C PHE A 318 15.60 9.10 13.29
N ARG A 319 15.67 7.91 13.89
CA ARG A 319 15.13 7.65 15.22
C ARG A 319 16.06 8.25 16.27
N ASP A 320 15.52 8.63 17.43
CA ASP A 320 16.30 9.12 18.57
C ASP A 320 17.34 10.20 18.17
N ILE A 321 16.92 11.12 17.29
CA ILE A 321 17.79 12.09 16.64
C ILE A 321 18.47 13.05 17.63
N LEU A 322 19.79 13.25 17.48
CA LEU A 322 20.50 14.36 18.10
C LEU A 322 20.84 15.42 17.03
N PRO A 323 20.32 16.66 17.14
CA PRO A 323 20.42 17.68 16.07
C PRO A 323 21.84 18.02 15.61
N ASP A 324 22.85 17.90 16.48
CA ASP A 324 24.25 18.19 16.17
C ASP A 324 24.81 17.34 15.02
N TYR A 325 24.19 16.19 14.74
CA TYR A 325 24.58 15.29 13.64
C TYR A 325 23.85 15.58 12.32
N LEU A 326 22.82 16.42 12.30
CA LEU A 326 22.11 16.77 11.06
C LEU A 326 23.01 17.32 9.94
N PRO A 327 24.05 18.12 10.21
CA PRO A 327 24.97 18.58 9.16
C PRO A 327 25.64 17.44 8.37
N ALA A 328 25.72 16.23 8.92
CA ALA A 328 26.29 15.07 8.24
C ALA A 328 25.59 14.76 6.90
N ILE A 329 24.29 15.04 6.76
CA ILE A 329 23.54 14.72 5.52
C ILE A 329 23.58 15.84 4.47
N TYR A 330 24.14 17.02 4.78
CA TYR A 330 24.17 18.15 3.85
C TYR A 330 24.77 17.82 2.47
N PRO A 331 25.84 17.01 2.35
CA PRO A 331 26.44 16.69 1.05
C PRO A 331 25.49 15.99 0.07
N VAL A 332 24.45 15.30 0.56
CA VAL A 332 23.51 14.55 -0.29
C VAL A 332 22.21 15.30 -0.57
N CYS A 333 21.90 16.39 0.14
CA CYS A 333 20.63 17.12 0.00
C CYS A 333 20.29 17.50 -1.45
N ALA A 334 21.29 17.92 -2.24
CA ALA A 334 21.09 18.33 -3.64
C ALA A 334 20.72 17.19 -4.61
N ILE A 335 20.94 15.93 -4.22
CA ILE A 335 20.61 14.75 -5.03
C ILE A 335 19.41 13.97 -4.51
N LEU A 336 18.92 14.26 -3.30
CA LEU A 336 17.78 13.57 -2.71
C LEU A 336 16.51 13.80 -3.53
N THR A 337 15.81 12.69 -3.77
CA THR A 337 14.46 12.67 -4.36
C THR A 337 13.42 12.27 -3.33
N SER A 338 13.83 11.60 -2.25
CA SER A 338 12.98 11.20 -1.13
C SER A 338 13.65 11.48 0.20
N LEU A 339 12.93 12.14 1.11
CA LEU A 339 13.36 12.38 2.48
C LEU A 339 12.20 12.07 3.42
N ASN A 340 12.42 11.14 4.34
CA ASN A 340 11.44 10.73 5.33
C ASN A 340 11.97 10.97 6.75
N LEU A 341 11.40 11.97 7.39
CA LEU A 341 11.64 12.42 8.76
C LEU A 341 10.45 12.12 9.68
N SER A 342 9.62 11.12 9.35
CA SER A 342 8.42 10.80 10.13
C SER A 342 8.70 10.31 11.56
N TYR A 343 9.95 9.96 11.87
CA TYR A 343 10.39 9.59 13.22
C TYR A 343 11.36 10.60 13.84
N ALA A 344 11.61 11.73 13.16
CA ALA A 344 12.58 12.73 13.58
C ALA A 344 11.85 13.99 14.07
N ASN A 345 11.87 14.22 15.38
CA ASN A 345 11.33 15.45 15.97
C ASN A 345 12.31 16.61 15.72
N VAL A 346 12.23 17.19 14.52
CA VAL A 346 13.05 18.33 14.08
C VAL A 346 12.23 19.61 14.03
N THR A 347 12.83 20.73 14.43
CA THR A 347 12.17 22.04 14.41
C THR A 347 12.30 22.72 13.04
N ALA A 348 11.53 23.80 12.83
CA ALA A 348 11.63 24.67 11.65
C ALA A 348 13.08 25.15 11.40
N GLU A 349 13.81 25.54 12.46
CA GLU A 349 15.18 26.05 12.33
C GLU A 349 16.19 24.97 11.95
N GLN A 350 15.98 23.73 12.42
CA GLN A 350 16.84 22.60 12.10
C GLN A 350 16.61 22.09 10.68
N ILE A 351 15.37 22.14 10.18
CA ILE A 351 15.03 21.60 8.86
C ILE A 351 15.36 22.57 7.71
N LYS A 352 15.32 23.89 7.96
CA LYS A 352 15.59 24.93 6.94
C LYS A 352 16.93 24.73 6.20
N PRO A 353 18.09 24.50 6.86
CA PRO A 353 19.36 24.28 6.18
C PRO A 353 19.41 23.02 5.30
N ILE A 354 18.66 21.98 5.67
CA ILE A 354 18.55 20.74 4.90
C ILE A 354 17.73 21.02 3.64
N ILE A 355 16.52 21.55 3.82
CA ILE A 355 15.55 21.78 2.75
C ILE A 355 16.01 22.82 1.75
N SER A 356 16.76 23.85 2.17
CA SER A 356 17.28 24.90 1.29
C SER A 356 18.18 24.37 0.17
N ASN A 357 18.68 23.14 0.28
CA ASN A 357 19.51 22.46 -0.71
C ASN A 357 18.77 21.30 -1.44
N CYS A 358 17.52 21.00 -1.09
CA CYS A 358 16.77 19.83 -1.60
C CYS A 358 15.94 20.15 -2.86
N TYR A 359 16.57 20.64 -3.93
CA TYR A 359 15.87 21.12 -5.14
C TYR A 359 15.21 20.00 -5.97
N LYS A 360 15.71 18.76 -5.86
CA LYS A 360 15.20 17.58 -6.60
C LYS A 360 14.18 16.75 -5.81
N LEU A 361 13.81 17.20 -4.62
CA LEU A 361 12.95 16.45 -3.71
C LEU A 361 11.56 16.27 -4.31
N GLN A 362 11.12 15.02 -4.41
CA GLN A 362 9.82 14.61 -4.95
C GLN A 362 8.92 14.04 -3.87
N ILE A 363 9.47 13.37 -2.85
CA ILE A 363 8.73 12.77 -1.74
C ILE A 363 9.29 13.35 -0.45
N PHE A 364 8.43 14.01 0.33
CA PHE A 364 8.81 14.54 1.64
C PHE A 364 7.80 14.12 2.71
N TRP A 365 8.29 13.40 3.72
CA TRP A 365 7.51 12.98 4.87
C TRP A 365 8.11 13.56 6.13
N VAL A 366 7.30 14.14 7.00
CA VAL A 366 7.80 14.91 8.14
C VAL A 366 6.77 14.96 9.26
N LEU A 367 7.24 15.12 10.50
CA LEU A 367 6.40 15.46 11.64
C LEU A 367 5.97 16.94 11.57
N ASP A 368 4.87 17.28 12.22
CA ASP A 368 4.34 18.64 12.28
C ASP A 368 5.18 19.61 13.14
N SER A 369 6.20 19.13 13.87
CA SER A 369 7.19 19.96 14.60
C SER A 369 7.93 20.99 13.74
N ILE A 370 7.92 20.83 12.42
CA ILE A 370 8.54 21.82 11.51
C ILE A 370 7.72 23.11 11.40
N CYS A 371 6.48 23.11 11.91
CA CYS A 371 5.54 24.21 11.85
C CYS A 371 5.23 24.70 10.43
N ASP A 372 4.40 25.72 10.32
CA ASP A 372 4.09 26.37 9.05
C ASP A 372 5.35 26.99 8.41
N GLU A 373 6.29 27.50 9.21
CA GLU A 373 7.55 28.09 8.75
C GLU A 373 8.44 27.08 8.03
N GLY A 374 8.49 25.83 8.51
CA GLY A 374 9.20 24.75 7.82
C GLY A 374 8.54 24.40 6.49
N LEU A 375 7.20 24.34 6.46
CA LEU A 375 6.44 24.09 5.22
C LEU A 375 6.59 25.22 4.20
N GLN A 376 6.68 26.47 4.65
CA GLN A 376 7.00 27.62 3.80
C GLN A 376 8.40 27.49 3.18
N ALA A 377 9.40 27.03 3.93
CA ALA A 377 10.73 26.77 3.39
C ALA A 377 10.72 25.64 2.34
N VAL A 378 9.94 24.57 2.57
CA VAL A 378 9.72 23.50 1.58
C VAL A 378 9.06 24.06 0.33
N ALA A 379 7.99 24.84 0.48
CA ALA A 379 7.28 25.47 -0.62
C ALA A 379 8.19 26.40 -1.44
N ALA A 380 9.09 27.13 -0.79
CA ALA A 380 10.03 28.03 -1.44
C ALA A 380 11.05 27.27 -2.30
N THR A 381 11.54 26.12 -1.85
CA THR A 381 12.67 25.41 -2.47
C THR A 381 12.28 24.22 -3.35
N CYS A 382 11.39 23.34 -2.88
CA CYS A 382 11.15 22.01 -3.47
C CYS A 382 10.09 22.06 -4.58
N LYS A 383 10.42 22.62 -5.74
CA LYS A 383 9.48 22.78 -6.87
C LYS A 383 9.11 21.49 -7.59
N GLU A 384 9.91 20.44 -7.42
CA GLU A 384 9.67 19.10 -7.97
C GLU A 384 8.82 18.20 -7.06
N LEU A 385 8.33 18.72 -5.93
CA LEU A 385 7.59 17.95 -4.94
C LEU A 385 6.31 17.36 -5.53
N ARG A 386 6.14 16.03 -5.37
CA ARG A 386 5.01 15.24 -5.88
C ARG A 386 4.20 14.61 -4.75
N GLU A 387 4.85 14.27 -3.65
CA GLU A 387 4.22 13.72 -2.46
C GLU A 387 4.68 14.46 -1.20
N LEU A 388 3.71 14.92 -0.41
CA LEU A 388 3.92 15.46 0.92
C LEU A 388 3.10 14.68 1.94
N ARG A 389 3.73 14.27 3.04
CA ARG A 389 3.03 13.76 4.22
C ARG A 389 3.49 14.50 5.46
N VAL A 390 2.55 15.11 6.17
CA VAL A 390 2.78 15.78 7.45
C VAL A 390 2.05 14.99 8.52
N PHE A 391 2.77 14.44 9.47
CA PHE A 391 2.28 13.56 10.52
C PHE A 391 2.21 14.32 11.85
N PRO A 392 1.21 14.07 12.71
CA PRO A 392 1.12 14.73 13.99
C PRO A 392 2.09 14.10 14.99
N ILE A 393 2.79 14.92 15.78
CA ILE A 393 3.53 14.44 16.97
C ILE A 393 2.55 14.03 18.05
N ASP A 394 1.55 14.87 18.29
CA ASP A 394 0.48 14.62 19.24
C ASP A 394 -0.85 14.52 18.48
N ALA A 395 -1.47 13.34 18.53
CA ALA A 395 -2.72 13.06 17.87
C ALA A 395 -3.97 13.39 18.73
N ARG A 396 -3.80 14.06 19.88
CA ARG A 396 -4.93 14.49 20.72
C ARG A 396 -5.81 15.53 20.01
N GLU A 397 -7.11 15.48 20.28
CA GLU A 397 -8.14 16.28 19.57
C GLU A 397 -8.17 17.78 19.96
N ASP A 398 -7.53 18.18 21.07
CA ASP A 398 -7.64 19.52 21.68
C ASP A 398 -6.30 20.27 21.85
N SER A 399 -5.27 19.91 21.08
CA SER A 399 -4.00 20.66 21.08
C SER A 399 -4.00 21.78 20.02
N GLU A 400 -3.24 22.86 20.27
CA GLU A 400 -2.87 23.75 19.18
C GLU A 400 -1.88 23.03 18.26
N GLY A 401 -2.23 22.95 16.97
CA GLY A 401 -1.41 22.25 15.98
C GLY A 401 -0.31 23.17 15.47
N PRO A 402 0.95 22.71 15.42
CA PRO A 402 2.09 23.51 14.94
C PRO A 402 1.97 23.83 13.44
N VAL A 403 1.21 23.03 12.70
CA VAL A 403 0.90 23.24 11.28
C VAL A 403 -0.58 23.53 11.07
N SER A 404 -0.89 24.41 10.11
CA SER A 404 -2.22 24.94 9.87
C SER A 404 -2.55 25.11 8.38
N GLU A 405 -3.63 25.81 8.06
CA GLU A 405 -3.95 26.23 6.70
C GLU A 405 -2.84 27.07 6.05
N VAL A 406 -2.02 27.77 6.84
CA VAL A 406 -0.92 28.60 6.34
C VAL A 406 0.13 27.73 5.63
N GLY A 407 0.55 26.63 6.26
CA GLY A 407 1.48 25.67 5.67
C GLY A 407 0.88 24.99 4.45
N LEU A 408 -0.40 24.57 4.51
CA LEU A 408 -1.09 23.97 3.36
C LEU A 408 -1.17 24.94 2.18
N GLN A 409 -1.49 26.21 2.43
CA GLN A 409 -1.58 27.25 1.40
C GLN A 409 -0.21 27.49 0.78
N ALA A 410 0.85 27.65 1.58
CA ALA A 410 2.21 27.84 1.09
C ALA A 410 2.64 26.69 0.16
N ILE A 411 2.41 25.44 0.58
CA ILE A 411 2.69 24.25 -0.25
C ILE A 411 1.90 24.30 -1.56
N SER A 412 0.62 24.65 -1.52
CA SER A 412 -0.17 24.76 -2.75
C SER A 412 0.41 25.77 -3.74
N GLU A 413 0.89 26.90 -3.24
CA GLU A 413 1.41 27.99 -4.06
C GLU A 413 2.79 27.64 -4.62
N GLY A 414 3.65 27.01 -3.81
CA GLY A 414 5.03 26.70 -4.13
C GLY A 414 5.26 25.40 -4.89
N CYS A 415 4.45 24.35 -4.66
CA CYS A 415 4.66 22.99 -5.16
C CYS A 415 3.59 22.57 -6.17
N ARG A 416 3.57 23.19 -7.35
CA ARG A 416 2.52 22.99 -8.38
C ARG A 416 2.49 21.59 -9.02
N LYS A 417 3.53 20.79 -8.85
CA LYS A 417 3.64 19.40 -9.34
C LYS A 417 3.10 18.37 -8.35
N LEU A 418 2.53 18.81 -7.22
CA LEU A 418 2.03 17.93 -6.17
C LEU A 418 0.88 17.04 -6.68
N GLN A 419 1.01 15.73 -6.44
CA GLN A 419 0.06 14.70 -6.85
C GLN A 419 -0.56 13.97 -5.65
N SER A 420 0.13 13.95 -4.51
CA SER A 420 -0.25 13.20 -3.32
C SER A 420 -0.02 14.05 -2.08
N ILE A 421 -1.06 14.25 -1.28
CA ILE A 421 -0.91 14.90 0.02
C ILE A 421 -1.65 14.14 1.12
N LEU A 422 -0.97 13.97 2.24
CA LEU A 422 -1.54 13.61 3.52
C LEU A 422 -1.18 14.67 4.55
N TYR A 423 -2.18 15.35 5.07
CA TYR A 423 -1.98 16.50 5.94
C TYR A 423 -2.80 16.34 7.21
N PHE A 424 -2.13 16.20 8.35
CA PHE A 424 -2.75 16.27 9.67
C PHE A 424 -2.55 17.67 10.22
N CYS A 425 -3.62 18.27 10.74
CA CYS A 425 -3.61 19.61 11.32
C CYS A 425 -4.77 19.77 12.31
N GLN A 426 -4.72 20.77 13.18
CA GLN A 426 -5.79 21.05 14.15
C GLN A 426 -6.82 22.06 13.64
N ARG A 427 -6.42 22.94 12.72
CA ARG A 427 -7.27 23.97 12.11
C ARG A 427 -7.08 24.02 10.60
N MET A 428 -8.13 24.40 9.89
CA MET A 428 -8.13 24.55 8.44
C MET A 428 -9.15 25.61 8.00
N THR A 429 -9.08 26.02 6.73
CA THR A 429 -10.08 26.89 6.09
C THR A 429 -10.48 26.37 4.71
N ASN A 430 -11.72 26.66 4.31
CA ASN A 430 -12.22 26.46 2.95
C ASN A 430 -11.32 27.20 1.95
N ALA A 431 -10.88 28.42 2.26
CA ALA A 431 -10.04 29.23 1.39
C ALA A 431 -8.73 28.54 1.02
N ALA A 432 -8.01 27.96 1.99
CA ALA A 432 -6.76 27.25 1.74
C ALA A 432 -6.96 25.96 0.92
N VAL A 433 -8.02 25.20 1.22
CA VAL A 433 -8.35 23.98 0.46
C VAL A 433 -8.77 24.32 -0.98
N ILE A 434 -9.52 25.41 -1.18
CA ILE A 434 -9.86 25.93 -2.52
C ILE A 434 -8.58 26.33 -3.26
N ALA A 435 -7.66 27.05 -2.61
CA ALA A 435 -6.38 27.42 -3.21
C ALA A 435 -5.58 26.18 -3.63
N MET A 436 -5.51 25.15 -2.79
CA MET A 436 -4.92 23.85 -3.12
C MET A 436 -5.52 23.24 -4.38
N SER A 437 -6.86 23.19 -4.48
CA SER A 437 -7.53 22.61 -5.65
C SER A 437 -7.22 23.35 -6.96
N LYS A 438 -7.08 24.68 -6.90
CA LYS A 438 -6.79 25.55 -8.05
C LYS A 438 -5.32 25.47 -8.45
N ASN A 439 -4.45 25.41 -7.46
CA ASN A 439 -3.00 25.46 -7.67
C ASN A 439 -2.41 24.10 -8.04
N CYS A 440 -3.02 23.01 -7.58
CA CYS A 440 -2.58 21.63 -7.82
C CYS A 440 -3.71 20.79 -8.47
N PRO A 441 -4.12 21.09 -9.73
CA PRO A 441 -5.21 20.37 -10.40
C PRO A 441 -4.86 18.91 -10.74
N ASP A 442 -3.57 18.56 -10.70
CA ASP A 442 -3.06 17.21 -10.99
C ASP A 442 -3.08 16.26 -9.78
N LEU A 443 -3.65 16.70 -8.64
CA LEU A 443 -3.81 15.85 -7.46
C LEU A 443 -4.53 14.54 -7.80
N VAL A 444 -3.89 13.43 -7.41
CA VAL A 444 -4.38 12.05 -7.50
C VAL A 444 -4.86 11.56 -6.14
N VAL A 445 -4.20 12.01 -5.07
CA VAL A 445 -4.50 11.66 -3.68
C VAL A 445 -4.59 12.94 -2.86
N PHE A 446 -5.75 13.21 -2.28
CA PHE A 446 -5.95 14.30 -1.33
C PHE A 446 -6.50 13.73 -0.03
N ARG A 447 -5.71 13.77 1.03
CA ARG A 447 -6.10 13.27 2.35
C ARG A 447 -5.83 14.35 3.38
N LEU A 448 -6.89 15.01 3.80
CA LEU A 448 -6.85 15.98 4.87
C LEU A 448 -7.46 15.35 6.11
N CYS A 449 -6.75 15.46 7.23
CA CYS A 449 -7.15 14.97 8.54
C CYS A 449 -7.10 16.13 9.53
N ILE A 450 -8.22 16.85 9.62
CA ILE A 450 -8.44 17.87 10.65
C ILE A 450 -8.72 17.13 11.95
N MET A 451 -7.80 17.28 12.89
CA MET A 451 -7.84 16.65 14.20
C MET A 451 -8.93 17.33 15.05
N GLY A 452 -9.67 16.52 15.81
CA GLY A 452 -10.87 16.95 16.51
C GLY A 452 -12.16 16.77 15.69
N ARG A 453 -13.24 16.41 16.40
CA ARG A 453 -14.54 16.10 15.80
C ARG A 453 -15.23 17.37 15.33
N HIS A 454 -15.83 17.32 14.13
CA HIS A 454 -16.69 18.38 13.60
C HIS A 454 -16.09 19.79 13.64
N ARG A 455 -14.77 19.92 13.43
CA ARG A 455 -14.07 21.21 13.38
C ARG A 455 -14.48 22.00 12.12
N PRO A 456 -15.11 23.18 12.24
CA PRO A 456 -15.46 24.02 11.10
C PRO A 456 -14.22 24.71 10.50
N ASP A 457 -14.43 25.44 9.41
CA ASP A 457 -13.51 26.49 9.00
C ASP A 457 -13.28 27.45 10.18
N HIS A 458 -12.05 27.49 10.69
CA HIS A 458 -11.78 28.18 11.96
C HIS A 458 -11.86 29.71 11.86
N VAL A 459 -11.93 30.28 10.65
CA VAL A 459 -12.05 31.73 10.42
C VAL A 459 -13.50 32.12 10.23
N THR A 460 -14.24 31.35 9.43
CA THR A 460 -15.63 31.69 9.04
C THR A 460 -16.69 31.02 9.90
N GLY A 461 -16.35 29.93 10.59
CA GLY A 461 -17.30 29.08 11.32
C GLY A 461 -18.14 28.17 10.43
N GLU A 462 -17.98 28.25 9.11
CA GLU A 462 -18.74 27.47 8.14
C GLU A 462 -18.25 26.01 8.05
N PRO A 463 -19.11 25.07 7.61
CA PRO A 463 -18.66 23.75 7.22
C PRO A 463 -17.59 23.78 6.12
N MET A 464 -16.75 22.76 6.07
CA MET A 464 -15.65 22.61 5.09
C MET A 464 -16.14 22.14 3.70
N ASP A 465 -17.44 22.26 3.42
CA ASP A 465 -18.09 21.69 2.23
C ASP A 465 -17.54 22.28 0.93
N GLU A 466 -17.33 23.60 0.89
CA GLU A 466 -16.87 24.31 -0.30
C GLU A 466 -15.40 23.98 -0.63
N GLY A 467 -14.58 23.76 0.39
CA GLY A 467 -13.20 23.31 0.27
C GLY A 467 -13.11 21.94 -0.40
N PHE A 468 -13.78 20.93 0.19
CA PHE A 468 -13.78 19.59 -0.40
C PHE A 468 -14.52 19.53 -1.75
N GLY A 469 -15.57 20.34 -1.91
CA GLY A 469 -16.25 20.53 -3.19
C GLY A 469 -15.29 21.02 -4.28
N ALA A 470 -14.46 22.02 -3.99
CA ALA A 470 -13.48 22.54 -4.93
C ALA A 470 -12.44 21.50 -5.33
N ILE A 471 -11.99 20.64 -4.40
CA ILE A 471 -11.07 19.52 -4.69
C ILE A 471 -11.66 18.58 -5.74
N VAL A 472 -12.89 18.08 -5.54
CA VAL A 472 -13.52 17.17 -6.52
C VAL A 472 -13.93 17.87 -7.82
N MET A 473 -14.17 19.18 -7.78
CA MET A 473 -14.46 19.99 -8.96
C MET A 473 -13.23 20.25 -9.82
N ASN A 474 -12.07 20.54 -9.23
CA ASN A 474 -10.89 20.98 -9.99
C ASN A 474 -9.89 19.83 -10.25
N CYS A 475 -9.71 18.91 -9.30
CA CYS A 475 -8.71 17.85 -9.38
C CYS A 475 -9.25 16.61 -10.13
N LYS A 476 -9.28 16.65 -11.46
CA LYS A 476 -9.93 15.60 -12.27
C LYS A 476 -9.19 14.24 -12.23
N LYS A 477 -7.93 14.23 -11.83
CA LYS A 477 -7.13 12.99 -11.66
C LYS A 477 -7.32 12.34 -10.29
N LEU A 478 -8.14 12.92 -9.41
CA LEU A 478 -8.34 12.46 -8.04
C LEU A 478 -8.93 11.05 -7.99
N THR A 479 -8.19 10.11 -7.42
CA THR A 479 -8.63 8.71 -7.24
C THR A 479 -8.81 8.34 -5.77
N ARG A 480 -8.20 9.08 -4.85
CA ARG A 480 -8.29 8.82 -3.42
C ARG A 480 -8.55 10.11 -2.65
N LEU A 481 -9.62 10.11 -1.88
CA LEU A 481 -10.04 11.23 -1.05
C LEU A 481 -10.22 10.76 0.39
N ALA A 482 -9.69 11.49 1.36
CA ALA A 482 -10.09 11.37 2.76
C ALA A 482 -10.59 12.73 3.24
N VAL A 483 -11.78 12.73 3.83
CA VAL A 483 -12.48 13.93 4.29
C VAL A 483 -12.60 13.94 5.82
N SER A 484 -12.57 15.13 6.40
CA SER A 484 -12.61 15.37 7.85
C SER A 484 -13.05 16.81 8.14
N GLY A 485 -13.31 17.15 9.40
CA GLY A 485 -13.86 18.44 9.81
C GLY A 485 -15.39 18.44 9.82
N LEU A 486 -16.00 19.59 10.05
CA LEU A 486 -17.45 19.76 9.94
C LEU A 486 -17.84 19.69 8.47
N LEU A 487 -18.57 18.64 8.09
CA LEU A 487 -19.06 18.43 6.73
C LEU A 487 -20.52 18.04 6.76
N THR A 488 -21.31 18.71 5.94
CA THR A 488 -22.75 18.45 5.76
C THR A 488 -22.97 17.50 4.59
N ASP A 489 -24.22 17.09 4.36
CA ASP A 489 -24.60 16.33 3.17
C ASP A 489 -24.27 17.06 1.86
N ARG A 490 -24.06 18.38 1.89
CA ARG A 490 -23.66 19.19 0.73
C ARG A 490 -22.28 18.82 0.19
N ALA A 491 -21.29 18.57 1.06
CA ALA A 491 -19.98 18.06 0.64
C ALA A 491 -20.12 16.77 -0.15
N PHE A 492 -20.95 15.84 0.33
CA PHE A 492 -21.16 14.56 -0.32
C PHE A 492 -21.95 14.68 -1.63
N ASN A 493 -22.88 15.63 -1.74
CA ASN A 493 -23.49 15.99 -3.01
C ASN A 493 -22.45 16.43 -4.04
N TYR A 494 -21.50 17.30 -3.66
CA TYR A 494 -20.40 17.68 -4.55
C TYR A 494 -19.53 16.48 -4.94
N ILE A 495 -19.18 15.61 -4.00
CA ILE A 495 -18.42 14.38 -4.25
C ILE A 495 -19.16 13.49 -5.25
N GLY A 496 -20.44 13.21 -5.01
CA GLY A 496 -21.29 12.43 -5.92
C GLY A 496 -21.39 13.07 -7.31
N LYS A 497 -21.56 14.39 -7.38
CA LYS A 497 -21.73 15.10 -8.65
C LYS A 497 -20.44 15.18 -9.47
N TYR A 498 -19.29 15.45 -8.85
CA TYR A 498 -18.05 15.77 -9.57
C TYR A 498 -16.94 14.73 -9.42
N GLY A 499 -16.94 13.92 -8.35
CA GLY A 499 -15.93 12.92 -8.02
C GLY A 499 -15.98 11.64 -8.86
N LYS A 500 -16.14 11.74 -10.17
CA LYS A 500 -16.34 10.59 -11.08
C LYS A 500 -15.13 9.66 -11.20
N THR A 501 -13.95 10.13 -10.83
CA THR A 501 -12.68 9.39 -10.86
C THR A 501 -12.30 8.77 -9.51
N VAL A 502 -13.01 9.14 -8.44
CA VAL A 502 -12.73 8.65 -7.08
C VAL A 502 -12.96 7.14 -7.00
N ARG A 503 -11.94 6.44 -6.49
CA ARG A 503 -11.93 4.98 -6.28
C ARG A 503 -11.87 4.60 -4.81
N THR A 504 -11.32 5.47 -3.97
CA THR A 504 -11.21 5.25 -2.53
C THR A 504 -11.65 6.51 -1.81
N LEU A 505 -12.69 6.38 -0.98
CA LEU A 505 -13.18 7.44 -0.12
C LEU A 505 -13.10 6.98 1.33
N SER A 506 -12.42 7.77 2.17
CA SER A 506 -12.42 7.61 3.63
C SER A 506 -13.17 8.77 4.26
N VAL A 507 -14.13 8.48 5.14
CA VAL A 507 -15.02 9.44 5.81
C VAL A 507 -14.96 9.20 7.31
N ALA A 508 -14.80 10.28 8.09
CA ALA A 508 -14.89 10.23 9.55
C ALA A 508 -15.63 11.46 10.06
N PHE A 509 -16.57 11.28 10.98
CA PHE A 509 -17.27 12.38 11.68
C PHE A 509 -17.95 13.39 10.73
N ALA A 510 -18.61 12.91 9.68
CA ALA A 510 -19.10 13.76 8.60
C ALA A 510 -20.48 13.32 8.08
N GLY A 511 -21.25 14.28 7.58
CA GLY A 511 -22.61 14.12 7.06
C GLY A 511 -23.67 14.46 8.10
N ASP A 512 -24.90 14.69 7.63
CA ASP A 512 -26.07 14.99 8.49
C ASP A 512 -27.08 13.84 8.45
N SER A 513 -27.20 13.18 7.30
CA SER A 513 -28.21 12.16 7.06
C SER A 513 -27.78 11.14 6.00
N ASP A 514 -28.63 10.14 5.78
CA ASP A 514 -28.45 9.12 4.73
C ASP A 514 -28.26 9.71 3.33
N MET A 515 -28.74 10.92 3.08
CA MET A 515 -28.57 11.59 1.79
C MET A 515 -27.11 11.80 1.41
N GLY A 516 -26.24 12.07 2.38
CA GLY A 516 -24.81 12.24 2.13
C GLY A 516 -24.20 11.01 1.45
N LEU A 517 -24.32 9.85 2.09
CA LEU A 517 -23.80 8.60 1.53
C LEU A 517 -24.55 8.16 0.25
N LYS A 518 -25.85 8.43 0.14
CA LYS A 518 -26.62 8.18 -1.08
C LYS A 518 -26.03 8.92 -2.29
N TYR A 519 -25.69 10.20 -2.16
CA TYR A 519 -25.07 10.95 -3.26
C TYR A 519 -23.76 10.32 -3.74
N VAL A 520 -22.96 9.79 -2.81
CA VAL A 520 -21.70 9.12 -3.16
C VAL A 520 -21.95 7.81 -3.89
N LEU A 521 -22.82 6.95 -3.36
CA LEU A 521 -23.08 5.62 -3.93
C LEU A 521 -23.73 5.70 -5.32
N GLU A 522 -24.65 6.63 -5.53
CA GLU A 522 -25.28 6.87 -6.84
C GLU A 522 -24.39 7.69 -7.80
N GLY A 523 -23.50 8.53 -7.25
CA GLY A 523 -22.75 9.53 -8.02
C GLY A 523 -21.33 9.11 -8.42
N CYS A 524 -20.68 8.19 -7.71
CA CYS A 524 -19.27 7.82 -7.90
C CYS A 524 -19.11 6.45 -8.59
N PRO A 525 -19.20 6.35 -9.93
CA PRO A 525 -19.24 5.06 -10.65
C PRO A 525 -17.94 4.25 -10.59
N ARG A 526 -16.82 4.88 -10.22
CA ARG A 526 -15.51 4.22 -10.12
C ARG A 526 -15.12 3.86 -8.68
N LEU A 527 -16.02 4.08 -7.71
CA LEU A 527 -15.75 3.79 -6.31
C LEU A 527 -15.50 2.29 -6.14
N GLN A 528 -14.37 1.96 -5.50
CA GLN A 528 -13.93 0.59 -5.24
C GLN A 528 -13.76 0.29 -3.76
N LYS A 529 -13.45 1.30 -2.95
CA LYS A 529 -13.25 1.17 -1.50
C LYS A 529 -13.96 2.32 -0.83
N LEU A 530 -14.83 2.00 0.11
CA LEU A 530 -15.52 2.99 0.94
C LEU A 530 -15.28 2.64 2.39
N GLU A 531 -14.77 3.61 3.13
CA GLU A 531 -14.29 3.47 4.50
C GLU A 531 -14.96 4.58 5.33
N ILE A 532 -15.93 4.26 6.16
CA ILE A 532 -16.71 5.23 6.92
C ILE A 532 -16.66 4.89 8.40
N ARG A 533 -16.47 5.91 9.25
CA ARG A 533 -16.62 5.79 10.69
C ARG A 533 -17.36 6.98 11.29
N ASP A 534 -18.12 6.74 12.37
CA ASP A 534 -18.70 7.78 13.22
C ASP A 534 -19.51 8.82 12.42
N SER A 535 -20.33 8.34 11.49
CA SER A 535 -21.15 9.18 10.59
C SER A 535 -22.62 8.81 10.72
N PRO A 536 -23.56 9.76 10.58
CA PRO A 536 -25.00 9.53 10.75
C PRO A 536 -25.64 8.86 9.53
N PHE A 537 -24.97 7.84 8.95
CA PHE A 537 -25.47 7.06 7.84
C PHE A 537 -26.03 5.72 8.35
N GLY A 538 -27.24 5.40 7.93
CA GLY A 538 -28.00 4.21 8.29
C GLY A 538 -28.47 3.42 7.08
N ASP A 539 -29.58 2.71 7.27
CA ASP A 539 -30.03 1.67 6.34
C ASP A 539 -30.44 2.22 4.97
N ALA A 540 -31.09 3.39 4.88
CA ALA A 540 -31.53 3.92 3.59
C ALA A 540 -30.33 4.33 2.72
N ALA A 541 -29.27 4.85 3.36
CA ALA A 541 -28.00 5.08 2.68
C ALA A 541 -27.36 3.78 2.21
N LEU A 542 -27.26 2.76 3.06
CA LEU A 542 -26.71 1.46 2.68
C LEU A 542 -27.49 0.84 1.51
N LEU A 543 -28.82 0.86 1.55
CA LEU A 543 -29.66 0.27 0.51
C LEU A 543 -29.57 1.03 -0.83
N SER A 544 -29.21 2.31 -0.83
CA SER A 544 -29.00 3.07 -2.08
C SER A 544 -27.86 2.50 -2.94
N GLY A 545 -26.89 1.82 -2.32
CA GLY A 545 -25.71 1.25 -2.99
C GLY A 545 -25.93 -0.12 -3.64
N LEU A 546 -27.12 -0.72 -3.55
CA LEU A 546 -27.40 -2.08 -4.03
C LEU A 546 -26.98 -2.31 -5.49
N HIS A 547 -27.13 -1.28 -6.33
CA HIS A 547 -26.76 -1.34 -7.75
C HIS A 547 -25.24 -1.33 -8.01
N HIS A 548 -24.42 -1.00 -7.01
CA HIS A 548 -22.99 -0.74 -7.17
C HIS A 548 -22.07 -1.67 -6.38
N TYR A 549 -22.52 -2.32 -5.31
CA TYR A 549 -21.63 -3.09 -4.41
C TYR A 549 -20.82 -4.19 -5.09
N TYR A 550 -21.32 -4.84 -6.15
CA TYR A 550 -20.54 -5.82 -6.90
C TYR A 550 -19.35 -5.23 -7.69
N ASN A 551 -19.36 -3.92 -7.96
CA ASN A 551 -18.24 -3.21 -8.58
C ASN A 551 -17.18 -2.79 -7.56
N MET A 552 -17.52 -2.83 -6.26
CA MET A 552 -16.63 -2.48 -5.18
C MET A 552 -15.78 -3.68 -4.74
N ARG A 553 -14.58 -3.37 -4.22
CA ARG A 553 -13.70 -4.34 -3.56
C ARG A 553 -14.17 -4.57 -2.13
N PHE A 554 -14.50 -3.51 -1.40
CA PHE A 554 -15.13 -3.60 -0.10
C PHE A 554 -15.80 -2.28 0.31
N LEU A 555 -16.72 -2.38 1.27
CA LEU A 555 -17.24 -1.29 2.08
C LEU A 555 -16.99 -1.60 3.56
N TRP A 556 -16.58 -0.59 4.31
CA TRP A 556 -16.46 -0.61 5.76
C TRP A 556 -17.29 0.52 6.35
N MET A 557 -18.13 0.21 7.33
CA MET A 557 -18.88 1.18 8.12
C MET A 557 -18.79 0.79 9.59
N SER A 558 -18.26 1.66 10.44
CA SER A 558 -18.21 1.45 11.90
C SER A 558 -18.80 2.64 12.65
N SER A 559 -19.43 2.40 13.80
CA SER A 559 -20.08 3.45 14.60
C SER A 559 -21.05 4.30 13.75
N CYS A 560 -21.82 3.65 12.90
CA CYS A 560 -22.83 4.25 12.02
C CYS A 560 -24.24 3.88 12.51
N LYS A 561 -25.29 4.40 11.89
CA LYS A 561 -26.70 4.13 12.28
C LYS A 561 -27.31 2.94 11.53
N LEU A 562 -26.51 1.90 11.31
CA LEU A 562 -26.92 0.69 10.58
C LEU A 562 -27.64 -0.26 11.50
N THR A 563 -28.75 -0.85 11.07
CA THR A 563 -29.45 -1.89 11.83
C THR A 563 -29.12 -3.28 11.29
N GLN A 564 -29.32 -4.31 12.13
CA GLN A 564 -29.21 -5.70 11.66
C GLN A 564 -30.22 -5.99 10.53
N GLY A 565 -31.41 -5.40 10.58
CA GLY A 565 -32.45 -5.56 9.56
C GLY A 565 -32.03 -4.99 8.20
N GLY A 566 -31.40 -3.81 8.18
CA GLY A 566 -30.84 -3.22 6.96
C GLY A 566 -29.74 -4.08 6.34
N CYS A 567 -28.83 -4.60 7.18
CA CYS A 567 -27.77 -5.50 6.72
C CYS A 567 -28.34 -6.80 6.12
N GLN A 568 -29.34 -7.41 6.77
CA GLN A 568 -30.02 -8.61 6.25
C GLN A 568 -30.73 -8.36 4.91
N GLN A 569 -31.30 -7.16 4.70
CA GLN A 569 -31.90 -6.82 3.40
C GLN A 569 -30.86 -6.79 2.29
N VAL A 570 -29.66 -6.25 2.55
CA VAL A 570 -28.55 -6.26 1.58
C VAL A 570 -28.08 -7.69 1.30
N ALA A 571 -27.89 -8.52 2.33
CA ALA A 571 -27.49 -9.92 2.17
C ALA A 571 -28.49 -10.72 1.29
N ARG A 572 -29.80 -10.52 1.50
CA ARG A 572 -30.85 -11.13 0.67
C ARG A 572 -30.83 -10.63 -0.77
N ALA A 573 -30.55 -9.34 -0.98
CA ALA A 573 -30.52 -8.74 -2.31
C ALA A 573 -29.26 -9.13 -3.11
N LEU A 574 -28.13 -9.38 -2.43
CA LEU A 574 -26.82 -9.59 -3.05
C LEU A 574 -26.13 -10.86 -2.51
N PRO A 575 -26.58 -12.08 -2.88
CA PRO A 575 -26.14 -13.34 -2.26
C PRO A 575 -24.67 -13.73 -2.48
N HIS A 576 -23.98 -13.14 -3.46
CA HIS A 576 -22.53 -13.32 -3.68
C HIS A 576 -21.66 -12.26 -3.00
N LEU A 577 -22.27 -11.40 -2.18
CA LEU A 577 -21.57 -10.45 -1.33
C LEU A 577 -21.49 -11.04 0.08
N VAL A 578 -20.32 -11.02 0.68
CA VAL A 578 -20.11 -11.42 2.07
C VAL A 578 -20.29 -10.20 2.95
N LEU A 579 -21.18 -10.29 3.94
CA LEU A 579 -21.44 -9.24 4.92
C LEU A 579 -21.00 -9.74 6.29
N GLU A 580 -19.88 -9.22 6.78
CA GLU A 580 -19.38 -9.50 8.13
C GLU A 580 -19.84 -8.39 9.09
N VAL A 581 -20.63 -8.78 10.07
CA VAL A 581 -20.97 -7.97 11.24
C VAL A 581 -19.97 -8.30 12.34
N ILE A 582 -19.19 -7.30 12.75
CA ILE A 582 -18.12 -7.43 13.74
C ILE A 582 -18.60 -6.73 15.01
N ASN A 583 -18.90 -7.51 16.05
CA ASN A 583 -19.35 -6.98 17.33
C ASN A 583 -18.16 -6.90 18.29
N GLN A 584 -18.01 -5.79 19.00
CA GLN A 584 -17.06 -5.76 20.12
C GLN A 584 -17.71 -6.49 21.31
N GLU A 585 -16.95 -7.32 22.02
CA GLU A 585 -17.53 -8.16 23.08
C GLU A 585 -18.14 -7.30 24.21
N ILE A 586 -19.47 -7.39 24.33
CA ILE A 586 -20.32 -7.21 25.52
C ILE A 586 -20.45 -5.76 26.03
N ASP A 587 -21.44 -5.05 25.50
CA ASP A 587 -22.34 -4.24 26.33
C ASP A 587 -23.78 -4.70 26.02
N GLU A 588 -24.47 -5.27 27.02
CA GLU A 588 -25.83 -5.80 26.90
C GLU A 588 -26.90 -4.70 26.76
N ASP A 589 -26.49 -3.42 26.72
CA ASP A 589 -27.37 -2.25 26.90
C ASP A 589 -27.31 -1.18 25.80
N MET A 590 -26.75 -1.47 24.63
CA MET A 590 -26.70 -0.49 23.54
C MET A 590 -27.53 -0.92 22.32
N ASP A 591 -28.19 0.08 21.71
CA ASP A 591 -29.07 0.07 20.54
C ASP A 591 -28.93 -1.13 19.57
N SER A 592 -30.03 -1.50 18.90
CA SER A 592 -30.10 -2.53 17.82
C SER A 592 -29.21 -2.31 16.58
N ASN A 593 -28.24 -1.40 16.68
CA ASN A 593 -27.35 -0.99 15.63
C ASN A 593 -26.13 -1.92 15.53
N VAL A 594 -25.58 -2.02 14.32
CA VAL A 594 -24.38 -2.78 14.02
C VAL A 594 -23.15 -1.93 14.35
N ASP A 595 -22.28 -2.44 15.23
CA ASP A 595 -21.01 -1.81 15.59
C ASP A 595 -20.14 -1.56 14.36
N THR A 596 -19.89 -2.63 13.60
CA THR A 596 -19.04 -2.60 12.42
C THR A 596 -19.57 -3.57 11.37
N LEU A 597 -19.74 -3.04 10.16
CA LEU A 597 -20.10 -3.78 8.96
C LEU A 597 -18.92 -3.76 7.98
N TYR A 598 -18.47 -4.94 7.58
CA TYR A 598 -17.49 -5.13 6.53
C TYR A 598 -18.10 -5.97 5.39
N MET A 599 -18.22 -5.35 4.20
CA MET A 599 -18.82 -5.98 3.04
C MET A 599 -17.79 -6.16 1.93
N TYR A 600 -17.74 -7.33 1.31
CA TYR A 600 -16.87 -7.58 0.16
C TYR A 600 -17.42 -8.67 -0.74
N ARG A 601 -17.10 -8.60 -2.04
CA ARG A 601 -17.48 -9.66 -2.99
C ARG A 601 -16.52 -10.84 -2.88
N SER A 602 -17.06 -12.05 -2.93
CA SER A 602 -16.29 -13.29 -2.89
C SER A 602 -16.79 -14.30 -3.92
N LEU A 603 -15.87 -14.99 -4.58
CA LEU A 603 -16.18 -16.14 -5.44
C LEU A 603 -16.34 -17.44 -4.65
N GLU A 604 -15.99 -17.45 -3.36
CA GLU A 604 -16.09 -18.63 -2.48
C GLU A 604 -17.24 -18.51 -1.47
N GLY A 605 -17.89 -17.35 -1.40
CA GLY A 605 -18.88 -17.08 -0.36
C GLY A 605 -18.23 -16.81 1.00
N PRO A 606 -18.93 -17.10 2.11
CA PRO A 606 -18.45 -16.93 3.48
C PRO A 606 -17.13 -17.66 3.75
N ARG A 607 -16.23 -17.01 4.51
CA ARG A 607 -14.98 -17.64 4.98
C ARG A 607 -15.23 -18.60 6.15
N ASP A 608 -14.36 -19.60 6.27
CA ASP A 608 -14.43 -20.67 7.28
C ASP A 608 -13.65 -20.37 8.57
N ASP A 609 -12.79 -19.35 8.56
CA ASP A 609 -11.96 -18.93 9.69
C ASP A 609 -12.53 -17.72 10.47
N ALA A 610 -13.84 -17.47 10.36
CA ALA A 610 -14.51 -16.39 11.07
C ALA A 610 -14.48 -16.62 12.60
N PRO A 611 -13.91 -15.69 13.39
CA PRO A 611 -13.92 -15.80 14.85
C PRO A 611 -15.31 -15.52 15.42
N LYS A 612 -15.55 -15.88 16.68
CA LYS A 612 -16.88 -15.80 17.34
C LYS A 612 -17.51 -14.41 17.34
N PHE A 613 -16.69 -13.36 17.36
CA PHE A 613 -17.14 -11.97 17.34
C PHE A 613 -17.50 -11.46 15.93
N VAL A 614 -17.36 -12.31 14.91
CA VAL A 614 -17.77 -12.03 13.52
C VAL A 614 -18.97 -12.91 13.18
N SER A 615 -20.09 -12.26 12.87
CA SER A 615 -21.27 -12.92 12.30
C SER A 615 -21.34 -12.65 10.80
N ILE A 616 -21.41 -13.70 9.98
CA ILE A 616 -21.59 -13.57 8.52
C ILE A 616 -23.08 -13.74 8.21
N LEU A 617 -23.68 -12.74 7.56
CA LEU A 617 -25.11 -12.68 7.23
C LEU A 617 -25.46 -13.35 5.89
#